data_AF-A0A6M1LVH9-F1
#
_entry.id   AF-A0A6M1LVH9-F1
#
_cell.length_a   1.000
_cell.length_b   1.000
_cell.length_c   1.000
_cell.angle_alpha   90.00
_cell.angle_beta   90.00
_cell.angle_gamma   90.00
#
_symmetry.space_group_name_H-M   'P 1'
#
loop_
_entity.id
_entity.type
_entity.pdbx_description
1 polymer ?
#
loop_
_entity_poly.entity_id
_entity_poly.type
_entity_poly.pdbx_seq_one_letter_code
_entity_poly.pdbx_strand_id
1 'polypeptide(L)' 'MAAPGVVFTIARAAEMLGETVDLLDEIADQLEPEDGCLWIYDTNEHATLGFTERGIESLKELIADQKR' A
#
# COMPACT_ATOMS: atom_id res chain seq x y z
N MET A 1 -0.30 17.17 -9.41
CA MET A 1 -0.12 15.74 -9.70
C MET A 1 -1.33 15.27 -10.49
N ALA A 2 -1.15 14.41 -11.49
CA ALA A 2 -2.28 13.76 -12.15
C ALA A 2 -2.96 12.82 -11.15
N ALA A 3 -4.28 12.70 -11.20
CA ALA A 3 -4.99 11.70 -10.40
C ALA A 3 -4.51 10.31 -10.82
N PRO A 4 -4.22 9.41 -9.85
CA PRO A 4 -3.74 8.07 -10.17
C PRO A 4 -4.80 7.33 -10.99
N GLY A 5 -4.39 6.80 -12.14
CA GLY A 5 -5.27 6.02 -13.04
C GLY A 5 -5.38 4.54 -12.64
N VAL A 6 -4.57 4.09 -11.69
CA VAL A 6 -4.51 2.70 -11.22
C VAL A 6 -4.18 2.64 -9.74
N VAL A 7 -4.66 1.59 -9.08
CA VAL A 7 -4.38 1.23 -7.70
C VAL A 7 -4.00 -0.25 -7.67
N PHE A 8 -3.00 -0.61 -6.87
CA PHE A 8 -2.54 -1.97 -6.64
C PHE A 8 -3.03 -2.44 -5.27
N THR A 9 -3.68 -3.60 -5.19
CA THR A 9 -4.07 -4.16 -3.89
C THR A 9 -2.83 -4.49 -3.04
N ILE A 10 -2.99 -4.60 -1.73
CA ILE A 10 -1.89 -4.96 -0.81
C ILE A 10 -1.20 -6.27 -1.21
N ALA A 11 -1.95 -7.25 -1.69
CA ALA A 11 -1.40 -8.49 -2.22
C ALA A 11 -0.51 -8.26 -3.44
N ARG A 12 -0.94 -7.38 -4.36
CA ARG A 12 -0.13 -7.02 -5.53
C ARG A 12 1.08 -6.17 -5.16
N ALA A 13 0.94 -5.26 -4.20
CA ALA A 13 2.05 -4.46 -3.67
C ALA A 13 3.12 -5.36 -3.03
N ALA A 14 2.71 -6.34 -2.22
CA ALA A 14 3.61 -7.31 -1.59
C ALA A 14 4.43 -8.08 -2.63
N GLU A 15 3.77 -8.59 -3.69
CA GLU A 15 4.43 -9.24 -4.81
C GLU A 15 5.43 -8.32 -5.53
N MET A 16 5.07 -7.05 -5.76
CA MET A 16 5.93 -6.06 -6.43
C MET A 16 7.16 -5.68 -5.61
N LEU A 17 7.03 -5.67 -4.28
CA LEU A 17 8.09 -5.27 -3.35
C LEU A 17 8.94 -6.46 -2.88
N GLY A 18 8.50 -7.70 -3.12
CA GLY A 18 9.18 -8.91 -2.64
C GLY A 18 9.02 -9.10 -1.12
N GLU A 19 7.94 -8.58 -0.54
CA GLU A 19 7.64 -8.60 0.89
C GLU A 19 6.36 -9.39 1.18
N THR A 20 6.02 -9.59 2.45
CA THR A 20 4.77 -10.25 2.86
C THR A 20 3.63 -9.23 2.99
N VAL A 21 2.39 -9.69 2.81
CA VAL A 21 1.19 -8.87 3.06
C VAL A 21 1.15 -8.41 4.52
N ASP A 22 1.47 -9.29 5.46
CA ASP A 22 1.47 -8.98 6.89
C ASP A 22 2.43 -7.82 7.22
N LEU A 23 3.63 -7.81 6.62
CA LEU A 23 4.57 -6.70 6.80
C LEU A 23 4.01 -5.39 6.22
N LEU A 24 3.40 -5.44 5.04
CA LEU A 24 2.81 -4.24 4.45
C LEU A 24 1.63 -3.72 5.24
N ASP A 25 0.84 -4.58 5.88
CA ASP A 25 -0.31 -4.19 6.71
C ASP A 25 0.18 -3.41 7.93
N GLU A 26 1.22 -3.92 8.63
CA GLU A 26 1.86 -3.24 9.75
C GLU A 26 2.48 -1.89 9.36
N ILE A 27 3.05 -1.80 8.16
CA ILE A 27 3.69 -0.57 7.67
C ILE A 27 2.64 0.45 7.20
N ALA A 28 1.56 -0.01 6.56
CA ALA A 28 0.54 0.84 5.97
C ALA A 28 -0.26 1.64 7.02
N ASP A 29 -0.28 1.20 8.28
CA ASP A 29 -0.82 1.97 9.41
C ASP A 29 -0.13 3.34 9.61
N GLN A 30 1.08 3.51 9.06
CA GLN A 30 1.82 4.78 9.10
C GLN A 30 1.50 5.71 7.91
N LEU A 31 0.75 5.23 6.91
CA LEU A 31 0.44 5.99 5.70
C LEU A 31 -0.90 6.69 5.80
N GLU A 32 -0.94 7.94 5.35
CA GLU A 32 -2.17 8.69 5.16
C GLU A 32 -2.66 8.58 3.70
N PRO A 33 -3.92 8.94 3.39
CA PRO A 33 -4.41 9.01 2.01
C PRO A 33 -3.51 9.86 1.09
N GLU A 34 -2.89 10.89 1.66
CA GLU A 34 -1.92 11.79 1.05
C GLU A 34 -0.60 11.13 0.70
N ASP A 35 -0.29 9.93 1.22
CA ASP A 35 0.83 9.11 0.78
C ASP A 35 0.43 8.16 -0.35
N GLY A 36 -0.88 8.05 -0.63
CA GLY A 36 -1.41 7.25 -1.73
C GLY A 36 -1.84 5.86 -1.32
N CYS A 37 -2.23 5.70 -0.05
CA CYS A 37 -2.94 4.55 0.51
C CYS A 37 -4.45 4.80 0.50
N LEU A 38 -5.27 3.77 0.24
CA LEU A 38 -6.73 3.85 0.36
C LEU A 38 -7.35 2.50 0.69
N TRP A 39 -8.53 2.52 1.32
CA TRP A 39 -9.34 1.34 1.52
C TRP A 39 -10.24 1.05 0.33
N ILE A 40 -10.23 -0.20 -0.13
CA ILE A 40 -11.13 -0.73 -1.16
C ILE A 40 -12.13 -1.64 -0.45
N TYR A 41 -13.41 -1.28 -0.48
CA TYR A 41 -14.49 -2.07 0.09
C TYR A 41 -15.14 -2.94 -0.99
N ASP A 42 -15.24 -4.25 -0.75
CA ASP A 42 -15.93 -5.19 -1.62
C ASP A 42 -17.37 -5.44 -1.12
N THR A 43 -18.14 -6.15 -1.93
CA THR A 43 -19.50 -6.63 -1.69
C THR A 43 -19.65 -7.57 -0.47
N ASN A 44 -18.56 -8.14 0.04
CA ASN A 44 -18.58 -9.22 1.04
C ASN A 44 -18.06 -8.81 2.44
N GLU A 45 -18.28 -7.57 2.89
CA GLU A 45 -17.71 -7.00 4.14
C GLU A 45 -16.18 -7.01 4.25
N HIS A 46 -15.49 -7.55 3.24
CA HIS A 46 -14.05 -7.56 3.16
C HIS A 46 -13.58 -6.24 2.58
N ALA A 47 -12.73 -5.54 3.33
CA ALA A 47 -11.96 -4.41 2.85
C ALA A 47 -10.52 -4.84 2.62
N THR A 48 -9.89 -4.28 1.60
CA THR A 48 -8.47 -4.50 1.30
C THR A 48 -7.79 -3.16 1.08
N LEU A 49 -6.53 -3.07 1.46
CA LEU A 49 -5.74 -1.88 1.19
C LEU A 49 -5.33 -1.82 -0.29
N GLY A 50 -5.35 -0.61 -0.82
CA GLY A 50 -4.93 -0.27 -2.17
C GLY A 50 -3.89 0.84 -2.15
N PHE A 51 -2.88 0.71 -3.00
CA PHE A 51 -1.77 1.63 -3.12
C PHE A 51 -1.68 2.18 -4.54
N THR A 52 -1.59 3.49 -4.65
CA THR A 52 -1.22 4.17 -5.89
C THR A 52 0.27 3.95 -6.18
N GLU A 53 0.76 4.34 -7.36
CA GLU A 53 2.21 4.32 -7.63
C GLU A 53 3.02 5.08 -6.57
N ARG A 54 2.52 6.24 -6.11
CA ARG A 54 3.14 6.97 -5.00
C ARG A 54 3.11 6.17 -3.70
N GLY A 55 2.00 5.51 -3.39
CA GLY A 55 1.90 4.65 -2.21
C GLY A 55 2.90 3.49 -2.22
N ILE A 56 3.19 2.93 -3.41
CA ILE A 56 4.26 1.92 -3.57
C ILE A 56 5.63 2.51 -3.25
N GLU A 57 5.93 3.74 -3.69
CA GLU A 57 7.19 4.41 -3.34
C GLU A 57 7.27 4.72 -1.84
N SER A 58 6.19 5.20 -1.22
CA SER A 58 6.12 5.44 0.23
C SER A 58 6.37 4.14 1.04
N LEU A 59 5.79 3.01 0.61
CA LEU A 59 6.06 1.71 1.24
C LEU A 59 7.54 1.32 1.14
N LYS A 60 8.19 1.53 -0.01
CA LYS A 60 9.63 1.25 -0.17
C LYS A 60 10.49 2.05 0.80
N GLU A 61 10.17 3.33 0.98
CA GLU A 61 10.88 4.22 1.90
C GLU A 61 10.73 3.73 3.35
N LEU A 62 9.51 3.41 3.79
CA LEU A 62 9.26 2.91 5.14
C LEU A 62 9.92 1.55 5.41
N ILE A 63 9.89 0.63 4.44
CA ILE A 63 10.58 -0.67 4.55
C ILE A 63 12.09 -0.46 4.69
N ALA A 64 12.67 0.47 3.94
CA ALA A 64 14.10 0.78 4.03
C ALA A 64 14.48 1.38 5.40
N ASP A 65 13.62 2.23 5.96
CA ASP A 65 13.84 2.83 7.28
C ASP A 65 13.73 1.80 8.42
N GLN A 66 12.82 0.82 8.33
CA GLN A 66 12.74 -0.26 9.34
C GLN A 66 13.94 -1.22 9.33
N LYS A 67 14.60 -1.37 8.18
CA LYS A 67 15.77 -2.25 8.01
C LYS A 67 17.10 -1.57 8.37
N ARG A 68 17.07 -0.30 8.77
CA ARG A 68 18.26 0.51 9.08
C ARG A 68 18.72 0.36 10.53
#